data_AF-T1AC52-F1
#
_entry.id   AF-T1AC52-F1
#
_cell.length_a   1.000
_cell.length_b   1.000
_cell.length_c   1.000
_cell.angle_alpha   90.00
_cell.angle_beta   90.00
_cell.angle_gamma   90.00
#
_symmetry.space_group_name_H-M   'P 1'
#
loop_
_entity.id
_entity.type
_entity.pdbx_description
1 polymer ?
#
loop_
_entity_poly.entity_id
_entity_poly.type
_entity_poly.pdbx_seq_one_letter_code
_entity_poly.pdbx_strand_id
1 'polypeptide(L)'
;MRAVYLFTSGPPDRRVELHLEIDRSDPQVPSLAGVSFPASRFEREMRDLFGIEPIAHPQPRRLVLHQHWPANWFALRHGTGHRPEMVADAGGFPFIPVEGAGVYEIPVGPVHAGLIEPGHFRFWVVGETILRMKARLWYLHKGIERLFEG
;
A
#
# COMPACT_ATOMS: atom_id res chain seq x y z
N MET A 1 10.08 -13.61 -13.63
CA MET A 1 8.72 -13.31 -13.11
C MET A 1 8.11 -12.25 -14.01
N ARG A 2 6.80 -12.02 -13.99
CA ARG A 2 6.17 -11.10 -14.93
C ARG A 2 5.30 -10.07 -14.23
N ALA A 3 5.49 -8.79 -14.55
CA ALA A 3 4.53 -7.74 -14.22
C ALA A 3 3.74 -7.35 -15.47
N VAL A 4 2.46 -7.05 -15.31
CA VAL A 4 1.57 -6.65 -16.39
C VAL A 4 0.90 -5.33 -16.01
N TYR A 5 1.06 -4.33 -16.87
CA TYR A 5 0.39 -3.02 -16.74
C TYR A 5 -0.72 -2.92 -17.78
N LEU A 6 -1.95 -2.69 -17.35
CA LEU A 6 -3.10 -2.47 -18.23
C LEU A 6 -3.41 -0.97 -18.32
N PHE A 7 -3.34 -0.43 -19.54
CA PHE A 7 -3.71 0.94 -19.87
C PHE A 7 -5.02 0.96 -20.63
N THR A 8 -5.89 1.92 -20.29
CA THR A 8 -7.19 2.11 -20.93
C THR A 8 -7.34 3.57 -21.37
N SER A 9 -7.99 3.79 -22.53
CA SER A 9 -8.30 5.13 -23.05
C SER A 9 -9.62 5.11 -23.81
N GLY A 10 -10.43 6.18 -23.78
CA GLY A 10 -11.63 6.29 -24.61
C GLY A 10 -12.28 7.67 -24.55
N PRO A 11 -13.21 8.01 -25.47
CA PRO A 11 -13.73 7.19 -26.59
C PRO A 11 -12.95 7.31 -27.93
N PRO A 12 -12.93 6.26 -28.78
CA PRO A 12 -13.45 4.91 -28.50
C PRO A 12 -12.55 4.15 -27.52
N ASP A 13 -13.12 3.19 -26.79
CA ASP A 13 -12.38 2.39 -25.81
C ASP A 13 -11.24 1.59 -26.46
N ARG A 14 -10.01 1.81 -25.97
CA ARG A 14 -8.80 1.07 -26.31
C ARG A 14 -8.16 0.55 -25.05
N ARG A 15 -7.60 -0.65 -25.14
CA ARG A 15 -6.88 -1.33 -24.06
C ARG A 15 -5.51 -1.75 -24.57
N VAL A 16 -4.48 -1.51 -23.78
CA VAL A 16 -3.11 -1.91 -24.09
C VAL A 16 -2.51 -2.54 -22.84
N GLU A 17 -1.96 -3.75 -23.00
CA GLU A 17 -1.20 -4.41 -21.95
C GLU A 17 0.29 -4.31 -22.24
N LEU A 18 1.06 -3.89 -21.25
CA LEU A 18 2.52 -3.95 -21.26
C LEU A 18 2.96 -5.10 -20.35
N HIS A 19 3.60 -6.11 -20.94
CA HIS A 19 4.13 -7.26 -20.24
C HIS A 19 5.64 -7.06 -20.04
N LEU A 20 6.09 -7.12 -18.80
CA LEU A 20 7.50 -6.96 -18.43
C LEU A 20 8.01 -8.27 -17.83
N GLU A 21 9.01 -8.85 -18.50
CA GLU A 21 9.81 -9.94 -17.90
C GLU A 21 10.81 -9.34 -16.92
N ILE A 22 10.82 -9.87 -15.71
CA ILE A 22 11.56 -9.35 -14.56
C ILE A 22 12.42 -10.48 -13.99
N ASP A 23 13.70 -10.17 -13.72
CA ASP A 23 14.59 -11.10 -13.03
C ASP A 23 14.02 -11.43 -11.65
N ARG A 24 13.89 -12.71 -11.35
CA ARG A 24 13.39 -13.15 -10.05
C ARG A 24 14.40 -12.93 -8.93
N SER A 25 15.70 -12.86 -9.22
CA SER A 25 16.74 -12.64 -8.21
C SER A 25 16.79 -11.18 -7.75
N ASP A 26 16.53 -10.25 -8.68
CA ASP A 26 16.47 -8.81 -8.43
C ASP A 26 15.24 -8.18 -9.13
N PRO A 27 14.03 -8.35 -8.55
CA PRO A 27 12.81 -7.96 -9.23
C PRO A 27 12.55 -6.46 -9.16
N GLN A 28 12.81 -5.76 -10.26
CA GLN A 28 12.69 -4.31 -10.36
C GLN A 28 11.87 -3.88 -11.58
N VAL A 29 11.17 -2.75 -11.46
CA VAL A 29 10.48 -2.08 -12.58
C VAL A 29 10.68 -0.57 -12.50
N PRO A 30 10.85 0.16 -13.62
CA PRO A 30 10.81 1.62 -13.61
C PRO A 30 9.42 2.09 -13.17
N SER A 31 9.36 2.97 -12.16
CA SER A 31 8.09 3.46 -11.63
C SER A 31 7.39 4.42 -12.59
N LEU A 32 6.08 4.23 -12.76
CA LEU A 32 5.18 5.17 -13.44
C LEU A 32 4.56 6.20 -12.49
N ALA A 33 4.89 6.15 -11.20
CA ALA A 33 4.29 7.02 -10.18
C ALA A 33 4.52 8.52 -10.42
N GLY A 34 5.59 8.89 -11.13
CA GLY A 34 5.87 10.28 -11.52
C GLY A 34 4.88 10.84 -12.56
N VAL A 35 4.19 9.97 -13.30
CA VAL A 35 3.23 10.37 -14.35
C VAL A 35 1.81 9.87 -14.10
N SER A 36 1.60 8.89 -13.20
CA SER A 36 0.31 8.31 -12.88
C SER A 36 0.17 8.00 -11.39
N PHE A 37 -0.67 8.77 -10.70
CA PHE A 37 -1.00 8.54 -9.30
C PHE A 37 -1.65 7.16 -9.05
N PRO A 38 -2.62 6.68 -9.86
CA PRO A 38 -3.14 5.32 -9.70
C PRO A 38 -2.06 4.25 -9.83
N ALA A 39 -1.17 4.36 -10.82
CA ALA A 39 -0.07 3.42 -11.01
C ALA A 39 0.82 3.33 -9.76
N SER A 40 1.08 4.46 -9.08
CA SER A 40 1.85 4.49 -7.82
C SER A 40 1.27 3.58 -6.73
N ARG A 41 -0.07 3.41 -6.67
CA ARG A 41 -0.70 2.56 -5.65
C ARG A 41 -0.51 1.07 -5.99
N PHE A 42 -0.74 0.71 -7.25
CA PHE A 42 -0.52 -0.66 -7.72
C PHE A 42 0.95 -1.07 -7.61
N GLU A 43 1.89 -0.16 -7.90
CA GLU A 43 3.32 -0.42 -7.73
C GLU A 43 3.72 -0.68 -6.28
N ARG A 44 3.13 0.05 -5.33
CA ARG A 44 3.35 -0.20 -3.90
C ARG A 44 2.72 -1.51 -3.43
N GLU A 45 1.60 -1.92 -4.01
CA GLU A 45 0.99 -3.23 -3.76
C GLU A 45 1.85 -4.36 -4.35
N MET A 46 2.35 -4.22 -5.58
CA MET A 46 3.29 -5.17 -6.18
C MET A 46 4.55 -5.33 -5.33
N ARG A 47 5.09 -4.23 -4.81
CA ARG A 47 6.20 -4.26 -3.86
C ARG A 47 5.85 -5.02 -2.59
N ASP A 48 4.72 -4.71 -1.97
CA ASP A 48 4.32 -5.32 -0.69
C ASP A 48 4.05 -6.83 -0.82
N LEU A 49 3.37 -7.24 -1.89
CA LEU A 49 2.86 -8.61 -2.01
C LEU A 49 3.80 -9.55 -2.78
N PHE A 50 4.57 -9.02 -3.74
CA PHE A 50 5.46 -9.81 -4.60
C PHE A 50 6.94 -9.46 -4.44
N GLY A 51 7.27 -8.33 -3.81
CA GLY A 51 8.64 -7.86 -3.65
C GLY A 51 9.23 -7.22 -4.89
N ILE A 52 8.40 -6.81 -5.86
CA ILE A 52 8.84 -6.09 -7.06
C ILE A 52 9.11 -4.64 -6.69
N GLU A 53 10.35 -4.18 -6.82
CA GLU A 53 10.76 -2.83 -6.43
C GLU A 53 10.50 -1.82 -7.56
N PRO A 54 9.65 -0.79 -7.33
CA PRO A 54 9.43 0.28 -8.30
C PRO A 54 10.52 1.35 -8.17
N ILE A 55 11.47 1.33 -9.11
CA ILE A 55 12.63 2.23 -9.14
C ILE A 55 12.19 3.67 -9.41
N ALA A 56 12.77 4.61 -8.65
CA ALA A 56 12.45 6.04 -8.68
C ALA A 56 11.00 6.38 -8.23
N HIS A 57 10.32 5.48 -7.53
CA HIS A 57 9.00 5.77 -6.97
C HIS A 57 9.10 6.87 -5.87
N PRO A 58 8.29 7.94 -5.91
CA PRO A 58 8.43 9.10 -5.01
C PRO A 58 8.02 8.82 -3.55
N GLN A 59 7.19 7.80 -3.33
CA GLN A 59 6.78 7.37 -1.99
C GLN A 59 6.81 5.85 -1.81
N PRO A 60 8.01 5.23 -1.77
CA PRO A 60 8.21 3.78 -1.80
C PRO A 60 7.96 3.14 -0.42
N ARG A 61 6.80 3.43 0.19
CA ARG A 61 6.40 2.94 1.52
C ARG A 61 5.30 1.91 1.39
N ARG A 62 5.23 0.97 2.33
CA ARG A 62 4.17 -0.05 2.36
C ARG A 62 2.77 0.55 2.23
N LEU A 63 1.91 -0.09 1.46
CA LEU A 63 0.51 0.27 1.24
C LEU A 63 -0.43 -0.73 1.90
N VAL A 64 -0.36 -2.00 1.49
CA VAL A 64 -1.18 -3.12 1.97
C VAL A 64 -0.57 -3.70 3.25
N LEU A 65 0.75 -3.90 3.20
CA LEU A 65 1.66 -4.29 4.27
C LEU A 65 1.57 -3.37 5.50
N HIS A 66 1.01 -3.78 6.64
CA HIS A 66 1.14 -2.99 7.88
C HIS A 66 2.49 -3.24 8.55
N GLN A 67 2.89 -2.37 9.47
CA GLN A 67 4.24 -2.38 10.04
C GLN A 67 4.57 -3.70 10.78
N HIS A 68 3.55 -4.34 11.35
CA HIS A 68 3.69 -5.63 12.03
C HIS A 68 4.00 -6.80 11.08
N TRP A 69 3.76 -6.66 9.77
CA TRP A 69 4.16 -7.71 8.83
C TRP A 69 5.68 -7.79 8.71
N PRO A 70 6.28 -9.00 8.68
CA PRO A 70 7.72 -9.17 8.56
C PRO A 70 8.29 -8.47 7.33
N ALA A 71 9.48 -7.89 7.46
CA ALA A 71 10.24 -7.37 6.31
C ALA A 71 10.69 -8.51 5.40
N ASN A 72 10.84 -8.23 4.10
CA ASN A 72 11.36 -9.17 3.11
C ASN A 72 10.59 -10.50 3.00
N TRP A 73 9.33 -10.51 3.42
CA TRP A 73 8.41 -11.62 3.22
C TRP A 73 7.25 -11.15 2.34
N PHE A 74 6.99 -11.87 1.25
CA PHE A 74 6.09 -11.44 0.18
C PHE A 74 4.99 -12.47 -0.02
N ALA A 75 3.80 -12.15 0.49
CA ALA A 75 2.68 -13.10 0.64
C ALA A 75 2.33 -13.84 -0.65
N LEU A 76 2.40 -13.16 -1.79
CA LEU A 76 1.96 -13.69 -3.09
C LEU A 76 3.13 -14.09 -4.00
N ARG A 77 4.37 -13.94 -3.54
CA ARG A 77 5.54 -14.41 -4.30
C ARG A 77 5.65 -15.93 -4.12
N HIS A 78 5.62 -16.66 -5.25
CA HIS A 78 5.82 -18.11 -5.23
C HIS A 78 7.15 -18.46 -4.56
N GLY A 79 7.19 -19.56 -3.82
CA GLY A 79 8.40 -20.03 -3.13
C GLY A 79 8.77 -19.19 -1.90
N THR A 80 7.98 -18.18 -1.55
CA THR A 80 8.01 -17.62 -0.21
C THR A 80 7.56 -18.72 0.76
N GLY A 81 8.41 -19.03 1.74
CA GLY A 81 8.13 -20.06 2.75
C GLY A 81 6.98 -19.68 3.68
N HIS A 82 6.87 -20.42 4.79
CA HIS A 82 5.86 -20.15 5.81
C HIS A 82 5.92 -18.69 6.29
N ARG A 83 4.76 -18.12 6.63
CA ARG A 83 4.68 -16.75 7.14
C ARG A 83 5.43 -16.67 8.48
N PRO A 84 6.44 -15.80 8.62
CA PRO A 84 7.04 -15.54 9.92
C PRO A 84 6.03 -14.98 10.91
N GLU A 85 6.40 -14.98 12.20
CA GLU A 85 5.61 -14.28 13.20
C GLU A 85 5.54 -12.77 12.90
N MET A 86 4.43 -12.17 13.32
CA MET A 86 4.26 -10.72 13.22
C MET A 86 5.23 -10.02 14.18
N VAL A 87 5.77 -8.89 13.74
CA VAL A 87 6.63 -8.04 14.56
C VAL A 87 5.76 -7.28 15.56
N ALA A 88 5.82 -7.66 16.83
CA ALA A 88 5.02 -7.04 17.89
C ALA A 88 5.34 -5.54 18.05
N ASP A 89 6.63 -5.20 18.17
CA ASP A 89 7.11 -3.84 18.46
C ASP A 89 7.47 -3.03 17.20
N ALA A 90 6.64 -3.14 16.16
CA ALA A 90 6.89 -2.51 14.86
C ALA A 90 6.71 -0.97 14.83
N GLY A 91 6.44 -0.34 15.98
CA GLY A 91 6.16 1.09 16.09
C GLY A 91 4.81 1.50 15.47
N GLY A 92 4.56 2.81 15.44
CA GLY A 92 3.36 3.40 14.83
C GLY A 92 3.56 3.74 13.36
N PHE A 93 2.45 3.88 12.62
CA PHE A 93 2.50 4.49 11.31
C PHE A 93 2.94 5.96 11.43
N PRO A 94 3.93 6.43 10.63
CA PRO A 94 4.48 7.77 10.76
C PRO A 94 3.54 8.81 10.13
N PHE A 95 2.47 9.17 10.84
CA PHE A 95 1.64 10.30 10.50
C PHE A 95 2.47 11.58 10.56
N ILE A 96 2.30 12.45 9.56
CA ILE A 96 2.98 13.75 9.54
C ILE A 96 2.10 14.73 10.33
N PRO A 97 2.55 15.22 11.50
CA PRO A 97 1.76 16.11 12.33
C PRO A 97 1.51 17.45 11.62
N VAL A 98 0.47 18.15 12.07
CA VAL A 98 0.25 19.56 11.77
C VAL A 98 0.31 20.31 13.09
N GLU A 99 1.17 21.32 13.14
CA GLU A 99 1.41 22.13 14.34
C GLU A 99 0.84 23.54 14.14
N GLY A 100 0.46 24.18 15.25
CA GLY A 100 -0.08 25.54 15.24
C GLY A 100 -0.95 25.82 16.47
N ALA A 101 -1.13 27.10 16.78
CA ALA A 101 -1.99 27.51 17.89
C ALA A 101 -3.44 27.03 17.65
N GLY A 102 -4.00 26.31 18.63
CA GLY A 102 -5.36 25.78 18.56
C GLY A 102 -5.54 24.54 17.66
N VAL A 103 -4.46 24.02 17.06
CA VAL A 103 -4.50 22.76 16.31
C VAL A 103 -4.54 21.59 17.28
N TYR A 104 -5.49 20.68 17.10
CA TYR A 104 -5.55 19.41 17.83
C TYR A 104 -5.85 18.25 16.88
N GLU A 105 -5.50 17.04 17.32
CA GLU A 105 -5.60 15.82 16.54
C GLU A 105 -6.77 14.95 17.02
N ILE A 106 -7.56 14.44 16.07
CA ILE A 106 -8.65 13.48 16.33
C ILE A 106 -8.29 12.15 15.67
N PRO A 107 -8.01 11.08 16.45
CA PRO A 107 -7.84 9.74 15.93
C PRO A 107 -9.17 9.00 15.77
N VAL A 108 -9.33 8.28 14.66
CA VAL A 108 -10.45 7.35 14.43
C VAL A 108 -9.93 6.03 13.88
N GLY A 109 -10.41 4.91 14.40
CA GLY A 109 -9.96 3.56 14.04
C GLY A 109 -8.75 3.07 14.86
N PRO A 110 -8.03 2.02 14.42
CA PRO A 110 -8.12 1.34 13.12
C PRO A 110 -9.35 0.45 12.93
N VAL A 111 -10.02 0.07 14.03
CA VAL A 111 -11.22 -0.75 14.00
C VAL A 111 -12.44 0.16 14.15
N HIS A 112 -13.32 0.14 13.16
CA HIS A 112 -14.64 0.75 13.24
C HIS A 112 -15.67 -0.38 13.44
N ALA A 113 -16.67 -0.18 14.29
CA ALA A 113 -17.77 -1.14 14.42
C ALA A 113 -18.62 -1.08 13.13
N GLY A 114 -18.62 -2.13 12.30
CA GLY A 114 -19.44 -2.16 11.08
C GLY A 114 -19.04 -3.18 10.01
N LEU A 115 -19.68 -3.07 8.85
CA LEU A 115 -19.57 -3.95 7.66
C LEU A 115 -18.50 -3.50 6.63
N ILE A 116 -17.95 -2.29 6.79
CA ILE A 116 -17.04 -1.66 5.80
C ILE A 116 -15.57 -1.95 6.07
N GLU A 117 -14.70 -1.65 5.11
CA GLU A 117 -13.24 -1.77 5.24
C GLU A 117 -12.71 -0.97 6.47
N PRO A 118 -11.96 -1.60 7.38
CA PRO A 118 -11.35 -0.91 8.52
C PRO A 118 -10.27 0.08 8.06
N GLY A 119 -10.16 1.19 8.79
CA GLY A 119 -9.21 2.25 8.48
C GLY A 119 -8.83 3.05 9.73
N HIS A 120 -7.59 3.52 9.74
CA HIS A 120 -7.06 4.43 10.75
C HIS A 120 -6.92 5.83 10.14
N PHE A 121 -7.68 6.76 10.68
CA PHE A 121 -7.74 8.14 10.22
C PHE A 121 -7.16 9.06 11.29
N ARG A 122 -6.37 10.04 10.84
CA ARG A 122 -5.94 11.19 11.66
C ARG A 122 -6.46 12.47 11.03
N PHE A 123 -7.16 13.25 11.81
CA PHE A 123 -7.64 14.58 11.45
C PHE A 123 -6.89 15.60 12.30
N TRP A 124 -6.35 16.64 11.67
CA TRP A 124 -5.82 17.82 12.36
C TRP A 124 -6.80 18.97 12.15
N VAL A 125 -7.29 19.54 13.25
CA VAL A 125 -8.47 20.41 13.27
C VAL A 125 -8.19 21.69 14.05
N VAL A 126 -8.79 22.80 13.62
CA VAL A 126 -8.90 24.05 14.38
C VAL A 126 -10.37 24.46 14.39
N GLY A 127 -10.98 24.48 15.59
CA GLY A 127 -12.43 24.66 15.71
C GLY A 127 -13.19 23.58 14.94
N GLU A 128 -13.87 23.98 13.87
CA GLU A 128 -14.63 23.07 12.99
C GLU A 128 -13.92 22.80 11.65
N THR A 129 -12.75 23.41 11.42
CA THR A 129 -12.01 23.30 10.15
C THR A 129 -10.99 22.16 10.20
N ILE A 130 -11.13 21.19 9.31
CA ILE A 130 -10.12 20.14 9.09
C ILE A 130 -9.00 20.70 8.23
N LEU A 131 -7.82 20.91 8.83
CA LEU A 131 -6.62 21.34 8.12
C LEU A 131 -6.00 20.21 7.29
N ARG A 132 -6.07 18.98 7.82
CA ARG A 132 -5.54 17.78 7.17
C ARG A 132 -6.28 16.54 7.61
N MET A 133 -6.48 15.62 6.68
CA MET A 133 -6.85 14.24 6.96
C MET A 133 -5.83 13.28 6.36
N LYS A 134 -5.41 12.28 7.13
CA LYS A 134 -4.64 11.14 6.62
C LYS A 134 -5.34 9.83 6.95
N ALA A 135 -5.63 9.05 5.91
CA ALA A 135 -6.17 7.71 6.02
C ALA A 135 -5.07 6.66 5.82
N ARG A 136 -5.09 5.64 6.67
CA ARG A 136 -4.37 4.38 6.52
C ARG A 136 -5.41 3.27 6.45
N LEU A 137 -5.53 2.62 5.30
CA LEU A 137 -6.51 1.55 5.06
C LEU A 137 -5.80 0.18 5.01
N TRP A 138 -6.45 -0.83 4.42
CA TRP A 138 -5.92 -2.19 4.25
C TRP A 138 -5.70 -2.92 5.59
N TYR A 139 -6.47 -2.59 6.63
CA TYR A 139 -6.45 -3.30 7.91
C TYR A 139 -7.08 -4.70 7.83
N LEU A 140 -7.77 -5.01 6.73
CA LEU A 140 -8.36 -6.34 6.50
C LEU A 140 -7.37 -7.37 5.94
N HIS A 141 -6.22 -6.95 5.39
CA HIS A 141 -5.28 -7.91 4.78
C HIS A 141 -4.71 -8.87 5.84
N LYS A 142 -5.05 -10.15 5.71
CA LYS A 142 -4.71 -11.24 6.65
C LYS A 142 -3.82 -12.30 6.01
N GLY A 143 -3.47 -12.15 4.72
CA GLY A 143 -2.78 -13.15 3.92
C GLY A 143 -3.67 -14.35 3.57
N ILE A 144 -4.99 -14.14 3.48
CA ILE A 144 -5.94 -15.20 3.13
C ILE A 144 -5.71 -15.65 1.70
N GLU A 145 -5.39 -14.72 0.80
CA GLU A 145 -5.11 -14.94 -0.61
C GLU A 145 -4.05 -16.02 -0.82
N ARG A 146 -3.03 -16.07 0.06
CA ARG A 146 -1.98 -17.11 0.06
C ARG A 146 -2.50 -18.50 0.41
N LEU A 147 -3.55 -18.62 1.21
CA LEU A 147 -4.15 -19.91 1.57
C LEU A 147 -4.94 -20.55 0.44
N PHE A 148 -5.27 -19.77 -0.60
CA PHE A 148 -6.05 -20.20 -1.75
C PHE A 148 -5.24 -20.13 -3.06
N GLU A 149 -3.90 -20.17 -2.96
CA GLU A 149 -3.07 -20.33 -4.16
C GLU A 149 -3.15 -21.79 -4.65
N GLY A 150 -3.47 -21.97 -5.93
CA GLY A 150 -3.65 -23.27 -6.59
C GLY A 150 -3.74 -23.11 -8.09
#